data_AF-A0A550D2E7-F1
#
_entry.id   AF-A0A550D2E7-F1
#
_cell.length_a   1.000
_cell.length_b   1.000
_cell.length_c   1.000
_cell.angle_alpha   90.00
_cell.angle_beta   90.00
_cell.angle_gamma   90.00
#
_symmetry.space_group_name_H-M   'P 1'
#
loop_
_entity.id
_entity.type
_entity.pdbx_description
1 polymer ?
#
loop_
_entity_poly.entity_id
_entity_poly.type
_entity_poly.pdbx_seq_one_letter_code
_entity_poly.pdbx_strand_id
1 'polypeptide(L)'
;MLSIVIPAYNEEKRINKTLGSLKDWLPNSEIIVLFDGNDNTAEVAKMYGVKVIEYKTRVGKGAALRDGIIRSMNKKILLLDADLPVMKNDIEKILLTDADLVLPKRKIIGMPLRRRFLHKAFILLVKIFFPSLAEFSDFQSGVKL
;
A
#
# COMPACT_ATOMS: atom_id res chain seq x y z
N MET A 1 -16.13 -7.69 4.11
CA MET A 1 -15.01 -8.42 3.49
C MET A 1 -14.06 -7.39 2.87
N LEU A 2 -12.77 -7.70 2.79
CA LEU A 2 -11.68 -6.76 2.48
C LEU A 2 -10.85 -7.29 1.32
N SER A 3 -10.50 -6.43 0.35
CA SER A 3 -9.46 -6.70 -0.64
C SER A 3 -8.19 -5.93 -0.26
N ILE A 4 -7.04 -6.57 -0.32
CA ILE A 4 -5.74 -5.98 -0.04
C ILE A 4 -4.94 -6.01 -1.35
N VAL A 5 -4.52 -4.84 -1.81
CA VAL A 5 -3.83 -4.65 -3.07
C VAL A 5 -2.38 -4.24 -2.78
N ILE A 6 -1.44 -5.07 -3.23
CA ILE A 6 -0.01 -4.94 -2.94
C ILE A 6 0.76 -4.81 -4.25
N PRO A 7 1.27 -3.61 -4.61
CA PRO A 7 2.20 -3.48 -5.71
C PRO A 7 3.57 -4.00 -5.27
N ALA A 8 4.22 -4.78 -6.14
CA ALA A 8 5.50 -5.40 -5.83
C ALA A 8 6.46 -5.33 -7.03
N TYR A 9 7.61 -4.71 -6.81
CA TYR A 9 8.71 -4.63 -7.77
C TYR A 9 9.99 -5.03 -7.05
N ASN A 10 10.48 -6.23 -7.35
CA ASN A 10 11.69 -6.80 -6.77
C ASN A 10 11.66 -6.90 -5.23
N GLU A 11 10.61 -7.54 -4.70
CA GLU A 11 10.29 -7.63 -3.27
C GLU A 11 10.44 -9.06 -2.72
N GLU A 12 11.15 -9.97 -3.40
CA GLU A 12 11.27 -11.39 -3.01
C GLU A 12 11.75 -11.57 -1.56
N LYS A 13 12.56 -10.63 -1.05
CA LYS A 13 13.11 -10.64 0.31
C LYS A 13 12.15 -10.12 1.38
N ARG A 14 11.09 -9.40 1.00
CA ARG A 14 10.14 -8.75 1.94
C ARG A 14 8.75 -9.37 1.88
N ILE A 15 8.29 -9.73 0.68
CA ILE A 15 6.92 -10.15 0.43
C ILE A 15 6.51 -11.35 1.28
N ASN A 16 7.44 -12.27 1.57
CA ASN A 16 7.21 -13.44 2.42
C ASN A 16 6.70 -13.03 3.82
N LYS A 17 7.40 -12.11 4.49
CA LYS A 17 7.02 -11.63 5.82
C LYS A 17 5.68 -10.90 5.79
N THR A 18 5.47 -10.09 4.75
CA THR A 18 4.24 -9.31 4.57
C THR A 18 3.03 -10.21 4.40
N LEU A 19 3.08 -11.18 3.47
CA LEU A 19 1.95 -12.08 3.22
C LEU A 19 1.68 -13.01 4.40
N GLY A 20 2.71 -13.52 5.07
CA GLY A 20 2.55 -14.30 6.30
C GLY A 20 1.82 -13.52 7.40
N SER A 21 2.24 -12.26 7.62
CA SER A 21 1.57 -11.39 8.60
C SER A 21 0.11 -11.10 8.22
N LEU A 22 -0.17 -10.81 6.95
CA LEU A 22 -1.53 -10.50 6.50
C LEU A 22 -2.45 -11.72 6.56
N LYS A 23 -1.96 -12.92 6.25
CA LYS A 23 -2.74 -14.16 6.38
C LYS A 23 -3.08 -14.47 7.85
N ASP A 24 -2.18 -14.17 8.77
CA ASP A 24 -2.42 -14.29 10.21
C ASP A 24 -3.43 -13.22 10.71
N TRP A 25 -3.24 -11.96 10.33
CA TRP A 25 -4.05 -10.86 10.84
C TRP A 25 -5.44 -10.79 10.21
N LEU A 26 -5.55 -11.16 8.92
CA LEU A 26 -6.73 -10.96 8.08
C LEU A 26 -7.00 -12.21 7.21
N PRO A 27 -7.23 -13.40 7.81
CA PRO A 27 -7.29 -14.66 7.08
C PRO A 27 -8.39 -14.72 6.00
N ASN A 28 -9.47 -13.95 6.18
CA ASN A 28 -10.62 -13.91 5.28
C ASN A 28 -10.54 -12.79 4.23
N SER A 29 -9.39 -12.12 4.09
CA SER A 29 -9.20 -11.07 3.09
C SER A 29 -8.81 -11.64 1.72
N GLU A 30 -9.30 -11.00 0.66
CA GLU A 30 -8.74 -11.19 -0.68
C GLU A 30 -7.40 -10.46 -0.74
N ILE A 31 -6.33 -11.13 -1.13
CA ILE A 31 -5.02 -10.50 -1.32
C ILE A 31 -4.64 -10.59 -2.79
N ILE A 32 -4.31 -9.44 -3.38
CA ILE A 32 -3.91 -9.29 -4.78
C ILE A 32 -2.50 -8.68 -4.81
N VAL A 33 -1.54 -9.46 -5.27
CA VAL A 33 -0.16 -9.00 -5.52
C VAL A 33 -0.02 -8.65 -6.99
N LEU A 34 0.44 -7.42 -7.27
CA LEU A 34 0.64 -6.88 -8.59
C LEU A 34 2.14 -6.83 -8.86
N PHE A 35 2.65 -7.77 -9.64
CA PHE A 35 4.08 -7.96 -9.84
C PHE A 35 4.53 -7.46 -11.22
N ASP A 36 5.41 -6.46 -11.24
CA ASP A 36 6.00 -5.89 -12.47
C ASP A 36 7.53 -5.85 -12.44
N GLY A 37 8.14 -6.73 -11.63
CA GLY A 37 9.58 -6.87 -11.43
C GLY A 37 10.23 -7.98 -12.25
N ASN A 38 11.46 -8.35 -11.86
CA ASN A 38 12.28 -9.37 -12.52
C ASN A 38 13.01 -10.30 -11.53
N ASP A 39 12.39 -10.58 -10.39
CA ASP A 39 12.89 -11.49 -9.34
C ASP A 39 11.83 -12.55 -8.99
N ASN A 40 12.04 -13.31 -7.90
CA ASN A 40 11.14 -14.40 -7.51
C ASN A 40 9.91 -13.95 -6.69
N THR A 41 9.56 -12.65 -6.69
CA THR A 41 8.45 -12.13 -5.87
C THR A 41 7.12 -12.83 -6.18
N ALA A 42 6.84 -13.09 -7.46
CA ALA A 42 5.59 -13.72 -7.88
C ALA A 42 5.48 -15.16 -7.40
N GLU A 43 6.56 -15.93 -7.53
CA GLU A 43 6.69 -17.31 -7.06
C GLU A 43 6.47 -17.38 -5.55
N VAL A 44 7.16 -16.51 -4.79
CA VAL A 44 7.00 -16.43 -3.34
C VAL A 44 5.57 -16.07 -2.96
N ALA A 45 4.94 -15.12 -3.65
CA ALA A 45 3.56 -14.75 -3.38
C ALA A 45 2.58 -15.90 -3.65
N LYS A 46 2.72 -16.62 -4.76
CA LYS A 46 1.86 -17.77 -5.12
C LYS A 46 1.82 -18.85 -4.05
N MET A 47 2.92 -19.07 -3.31
CA MET A 47 2.96 -20.04 -2.21
C MET A 47 1.95 -19.76 -1.08
N TYR A 48 1.50 -18.51 -0.94
CA TYR A 48 0.49 -18.11 0.05
C TYR A 48 -0.96 -18.30 -0.43
N GLY A 49 -1.17 -18.82 -1.64
CA GLY A 49 -2.51 -18.98 -2.23
C GLY A 49 -3.22 -17.64 -2.40
N VAL A 50 -2.47 -16.57 -2.72
CA VAL A 50 -3.02 -15.25 -3.04
C VAL A 50 -3.12 -15.06 -4.56
N LYS A 51 -3.92 -14.10 -5.00
CA LYS A 51 -4.02 -13.74 -6.42
C LYS A 51 -2.77 -12.97 -6.81
N VAL A 52 -2.06 -13.43 -7.84
CA VAL A 52 -0.87 -12.75 -8.38
C VAL A 52 -1.16 -12.34 -9.81
N ILE A 53 -0.98 -11.05 -10.12
CA ILE A 53 -1.07 -10.49 -11.46
C ILE A 53 0.34 -10.13 -11.91
N GLU A 54 0.84 -10.81 -12.92
CA GLU A 54 2.17 -10.60 -13.47
C GLU A 54 2.11 -9.80 -14.75
N TYR A 55 2.86 -8.70 -14.81
CA TYR A 55 2.96 -7.88 -16.01
C TYR A 55 4.18 -8.29 -16.83
N LYS A 56 4.01 -8.35 -18.16
CA LYS A 56 5.11 -8.66 -19.10
C LYS A 56 6.21 -7.58 -19.09
N THR A 57 5.86 -6.37 -18.67
CA THR A 57 6.72 -5.18 -18.66
C THR A 57 6.42 -4.37 -17.41
N ARG A 58 7.40 -3.58 -16.95
CA ARG A 58 7.20 -2.64 -15.85
C ARG A 58 6.09 -1.65 -16.19
N VAL A 59 5.04 -1.60 -15.35
CA VAL A 59 3.89 -0.69 -15.50
C VAL A 59 3.94 0.46 -14.50
N GLY A 60 4.71 0.31 -13.43
CA GLY A 60 4.84 1.29 -12.36
C GLY A 60 3.70 1.23 -11.34
N LYS A 61 4.01 1.70 -10.13
CA LYS A 61 3.14 1.59 -8.95
C LYS A 61 1.72 2.11 -9.18
N GLY A 62 1.57 3.27 -9.80
CA GLY A 62 0.26 3.89 -10.01
C GLY A 62 -0.65 3.07 -10.93
N ALA A 63 -0.11 2.56 -12.05
CA ALA A 63 -0.85 1.73 -12.98
C ALA A 63 -1.20 0.37 -12.37
N ALA A 64 -0.24 -0.24 -11.66
CA ALA A 64 -0.46 -1.48 -10.93
C ALA A 64 -1.60 -1.34 -9.91
N LEU A 65 -1.52 -0.33 -9.02
CA LEU A 65 -2.55 -0.08 -8.00
C LEU A 65 -3.94 0.14 -8.63
N ARG A 66 -4.02 0.91 -9.72
CA ARG A 66 -5.28 1.13 -10.45
C ARG A 66 -5.88 -0.19 -10.95
N ASP A 67 -5.08 -1.05 -11.57
CA ASP A 67 -5.54 -2.36 -12.04
C ASP A 67 -5.97 -3.26 -10.88
N GLY A 68 -5.23 -3.26 -9.77
CA GLY A 68 -5.59 -4.02 -8.57
C GLY A 68 -6.91 -3.56 -7.93
N ILE A 69 -7.18 -2.26 -7.88
CA ILE A 69 -8.46 -1.71 -7.43
C ILE A 69 -9.61 -2.22 -8.31
N ILE A 70 -9.46 -2.15 -9.64
CA ILE A 70 -10.48 -2.60 -10.60
C ILE A 70 -10.76 -4.10 -10.47
N ARG A 71 -9.73 -4.90 -10.16
CA ARG A 71 -9.81 -6.36 -10.02
C ARG A 71 -10.22 -6.85 -8.64
N SER A 72 -10.39 -5.95 -7.68
CA SER A 72 -10.80 -6.26 -6.31
C SER A 72 -12.28 -6.64 -6.26
N MET A 73 -12.63 -7.68 -5.52
CA MET A 73 -14.01 -8.17 -5.43
C MET A 73 -14.82 -7.52 -4.30
N ASN A 74 -14.15 -6.86 -3.36
CA ASN A 74 -14.79 -6.32 -2.16
C ASN A 74 -14.92 -4.79 -2.20
N LYS A 75 -15.89 -4.27 -1.44
CA LYS A 75 -16.14 -2.82 -1.32
C LYS A 75 -15.02 -2.07 -0.59
N LYS A 76 -14.40 -2.68 0.42
CA LYS A 76 -13.26 -2.12 1.16
C LYS A 76 -11.97 -2.59 0.50
N ILE A 77 -11.10 -1.66 0.09
CA ILE A 77 -9.86 -1.96 -0.63
C ILE A 77 -8.68 -1.30 0.10
N LEU A 78 -7.88 -2.10 0.79
CA LEU A 78 -6.66 -1.64 1.45
C LEU A 78 -5.49 -1.69 0.46
N LEU A 79 -4.97 -0.52 0.09
CA LEU A 79 -3.70 -0.40 -0.61
C LEU A 79 -2.58 -0.47 0.42
N LEU A 80 -1.58 -1.31 0.15
CA LEU A 80 -0.50 -1.58 1.10
C LEU A 80 0.81 -1.86 0.37
N ASP A 81 1.91 -1.28 0.84
CA ASP A 81 3.24 -1.55 0.29
C ASP A 81 3.75 -2.95 0.70
N ALA A 82 4.57 -3.56 -0.17
CA ALA A 82 5.09 -4.91 0.01
C ALA A 82 6.04 -5.08 1.22
N ASP A 83 6.51 -3.98 1.83
CA ASP A 83 7.38 -3.98 3.00
C ASP A 83 6.63 -3.89 4.35
N LEU A 84 5.30 -3.81 4.32
CA LEU A 84 4.40 -3.77 5.48
C LEU A 84 4.82 -2.71 6.53
N PRO A 85 4.61 -1.41 6.24
CA PRO A 85 5.08 -0.32 7.11
C PRO A 85 4.19 -0.10 8.36
N VAL A 86 3.30 -1.03 8.70
CA VAL A 86 2.26 -0.91 9.74
C VAL A 86 2.17 -2.15 10.61
N MET A 87 1.63 -2.00 11.82
CA MET A 87 1.33 -3.11 12.72
C MET A 87 -0.15 -3.54 12.61
N LYS A 88 -0.48 -4.73 13.12
CA LYS A 88 -1.84 -5.27 13.18
C LYS A 88 -2.85 -4.24 13.72
N ASN A 89 -2.54 -3.65 14.87
CA ASN A 89 -3.41 -2.67 15.53
C ASN A 89 -3.65 -1.41 14.68
N ASP A 90 -2.71 -1.03 13.80
CA ASP A 90 -2.91 0.11 12.91
C ASP A 90 -3.94 -0.24 11.83
N ILE A 91 -3.87 -1.44 11.26
CA ILE A 91 -4.83 -1.91 10.27
C ILE A 91 -6.21 -2.06 10.90
N GLU A 92 -6.32 -2.62 12.11
CA GLU A 92 -7.59 -2.72 12.85
C GLU A 92 -8.23 -1.35 13.04
N LYS A 93 -7.46 -0.34 13.46
CA LYS A 93 -7.95 1.04 13.60
C LYS A 93 -8.45 1.62 12.28
N ILE A 94 -7.73 1.37 11.18
CA ILE A 94 -8.13 1.83 9.84
C ILE A 94 -9.46 1.20 9.43
N LEU A 95 -9.62 -0.11 9.64
CA LEU A 95 -10.81 -0.87 9.24
C LEU A 95 -12.08 -0.53 10.05
N LEU A 96 -11.91 -0.03 11.28
CA LEU A 96 -13.00 0.39 12.17
C LEU A 96 -13.63 1.74 11.78
N THR A 97 -12.99 2.51 10.90
CA THR A 97 -13.55 3.77 10.42
C THR A 97 -14.67 3.54 9.42
N ASP A 98 -15.62 4.48 9.39
CA ASP A 98 -16.74 4.52 8.43
C ASP A 98 -16.55 5.62 7.37
N ALA A 99 -15.29 6.01 7.12
CA ALA A 99 -14.96 7.01 6.13
C ALA A 99 -14.87 6.40 4.73
N ASP A 100 -15.17 7.19 3.69
CA ASP A 100 -15.02 6.78 2.29
C ASP A 100 -13.56 6.60 1.86
N LEU A 101 -12.64 7.30 2.54
CA LEU A 101 -11.19 7.23 2.31
C LEU A 101 -10.44 7.43 3.63
N VAL A 102 -9.50 6.54 3.91
CA VAL A 102 -8.62 6.65 5.09
C VAL A 102 -7.18 6.83 4.64
N LEU A 103 -6.57 7.95 5.04
CA LEU A 103 -5.16 8.24 4.83
C LEU A 103 -4.40 8.27 6.17
N PRO A 104 -3.73 7.18 6.56
CA PRO A 104 -2.94 7.14 7.78
C PRO A 104 -1.78 8.13 7.71
N LYS A 105 -1.63 8.94 8.76
CA LYS A 105 -0.50 9.85 8.90
C LYS A 105 0.72 9.08 9.38
N ARG A 106 1.82 9.12 8.62
CA ARG A 106 3.07 8.45 9.02
C ARG A 106 3.70 9.13 10.23
N LYS A 107 4.09 8.35 11.24
CA LYS A 107 4.93 8.82 12.34
C LYS A 107 6.40 8.69 11.92
N ILE A 108 6.98 9.80 11.49
CA ILE A 108 8.34 9.82 10.96
C ILE A 108 9.31 10.15 12.09
N ILE A 109 10.08 9.15 12.52
CA ILE A 109 11.10 9.27 13.58
C ILE A 109 12.49 9.31 12.94
N GLY A 110 13.37 10.20 13.40
CA GLY A 110 14.78 10.23 12.98
C GLY A 110 15.05 10.65 11.53
N MET A 111 14.10 11.32 10.86
CA MET A 111 14.30 11.75 9.47
C MET A 111 15.41 12.82 9.37
N PRO A 112 16.39 12.65 8.44
CA PRO A 112 17.42 13.66 8.20
C PRO A 112 16.84 15.04 7.88
N LEU A 113 17.48 16.10 8.37
CA LEU A 113 16.98 17.48 8.25
C LEU A 113 16.68 17.88 6.79
N ARG A 114 17.58 17.54 5.86
CA ARG A 114 17.38 17.81 4.42
C ARG A 114 16.13 17.11 3.87
N ARG A 115 15.91 15.85 4.22
CA ARG A 115 14.71 15.10 3.80
C ARG A 115 13.45 15.69 4.42
N ARG A 116 13.50 16.13 5.68
CA ARG A 116 12.38 16.79 6.36
C ARG A 116 12.00 18.10 5.70
N PHE A 117 12.98 18.90 5.30
CA PHE A 117 12.76 20.14 4.56
C PHE A 117 12.09 19.86 3.21
N LEU A 118 12.66 18.96 2.39
CA LEU A 118 12.11 18.62 1.08
C LEU A 118 10.69 18.06 1.16
N HIS A 119 10.41 17.21 2.16
CA HIS A 119 9.07 16.68 2.41
C HIS A 119 8.06 17.80 2.72
N LYS A 120 8.40 18.72 3.63
CA LYS A 120 7.52 19.85 3.97
C LYS A 120 7.31 20.81 2.79
N ALA A 121 8.37 21.11 2.05
CA ALA A 121 8.30 21.96 0.86
C ALA A 121 7.41 21.35 -0.22
N PHE A 122 7.55 20.04 -0.47
CA PHE A 122 6.68 19.34 -1.40
C PHE A 122 5.21 19.37 -0.97
N ILE A 123 4.92 19.10 0.32
CA ILE A 123 3.55 19.18 0.83
C ILE A 123 2.98 20.59 0.66
N LEU A 124 3.75 21.63 0.97
CA LEU A 124 3.34 23.02 0.81
C LEU A 124 3.01 23.33 -0.66
N LEU A 125 3.89 22.96 -1.59
CA LEU A 125 3.67 23.16 -3.03
C LEU A 125 2.39 22.48 -3.50
N VAL A 126 2.19 21.20 -3.15
CA VAL A 126 0.96 20.48 -3.53
C VAL A 126 -0.28 21.16 -2.98
N LYS A 127 -0.27 21.66 -1.74
CA LYS A 127 -1.42 22.37 -1.15
C LYS A 127 -1.71 23.70 -1.83
N ILE A 128 -0.70 24.38 -2.36
CA ILE A 128 -0.88 25.62 -3.14
C ILE A 128 -1.57 25.31 -4.47
N PHE A 129 -1.12 24.28 -5.20
CA PHE A 129 -1.70 23.92 -6.50
C PHE A 129 -3.03 23.17 -6.39
N PHE A 130 -3.26 22.46 -5.28
CA PHE A 130 -4.45 21.66 -5.03
C PHE A 130 -5.05 21.98 -3.66
N PRO A 131 -5.77 23.11 -3.52
CA PRO A 131 -6.34 23.54 -2.24
C PRO A 131 -7.31 22.52 -1.60
N SER A 132 -7.95 21.67 -2.42
CA SER A 132 -8.78 20.56 -1.92
C SER A 132 -8.01 19.56 -1.06
N LEU A 133 -6.67 19.54 -1.13
CA LEU A 133 -5.81 18.71 -0.31
C LEU A 133 -5.33 19.39 0.98
N ALA A 134 -5.76 20.63 1.26
CA ALA A 134 -5.29 21.42 2.39
C ALA A 134 -5.56 20.74 3.75
N GLU A 135 -6.67 20.01 3.87
CA GLU A 135 -7.09 19.32 5.08
C GLU A 135 -6.25 18.07 5.38
N PHE A 136 -5.60 17.49 4.37
CA PHE A 136 -4.81 16.28 4.54
C PHE A 136 -3.41 16.59 5.05
N SER A 137 -2.99 15.88 6.09
CA SER A 137 -1.66 16.05 6.68
C SER A 137 -0.57 15.24 5.97
N ASP A 138 -0.95 14.12 5.35
CA ASP A 138 -0.04 13.23 4.64
C ASP A 138 -0.79 12.42 3.57
N PHE A 139 -0.61 12.78 2.30
CA PHE A 139 -1.22 12.08 1.15
C PHE A 139 -0.23 11.16 0.42
N GLN A 140 1.03 11.13 0.89
CA GLN A 140 2.12 10.32 0.32
C GLN A 140 2.24 8.94 0.99
N SER A 141 1.39 8.62 1.97
CA SER A 141 1.39 7.31 2.60
C SER A 141 1.16 6.19 1.57
N GLY A 142 1.91 5.10 1.69
CA GLY A 142 1.73 3.88 0.92
C GLY A 142 0.56 3.01 1.41
N VAL A 143 -0.02 3.36 2.56
CA VAL A 143 -1.19 2.69 3.14
C VAL A 143 -2.41 3.57 2.93
N LYS A 144 -3.48 3.03 2.33
CA LYS A 144 -4.76 3.74 2.10
C LYS A 144 -5.90 2.73 2.14
N LEU A 145 -7.03 3.05 2.78
CA LEU A 145 -8.27 2.26 2.70
C LEU A 145 -9.33 3.05 1.96
#